data_AF-A0A061N7B7-F1
#
_entry.id   AF-A0A061N7B7-F1
#
_cell.length_a   1.000
_cell.length_b   1.000
_cell.length_c   1.000
_cell.angle_alpha   90.00
_cell.angle_beta   90.00
_cell.angle_gamma   90.00
#
_symmetry.space_group_name_H-M   'P 1'
#
loop_
_entity.id
_entity.type
_entity.pdbx_description
1 polymer ?
#
loop_
_entity_poly.entity_id
_entity_poly.type
_entity_poly.pdbx_seq_one_letter_code
_entity_poly.pdbx_strand_id
1 'polypeptide(L)'
;MKRKVGSLIKQLVRTLLLLSIIVILYSYAMFQGGFISWFLFYSVTTVVVLGFVTALFPLRFISVDRSIQKPYLENGDHATVKVTITKNVPIPLFYLGVYDAPPNSIRVESHPGSFFFMLFKKRTNV
;
A
#
# COMPACT_ATOMS: atom_id res chain seq x y z
N MET A 1 5.48 15.15 -19.93
CA MET A 1 4.00 15.17 -19.89
C MET A 1 3.34 13.91 -20.51
N LYS A 2 3.79 13.42 -21.69
CA LYS A 2 3.19 12.26 -22.38
C LYS A 2 3.12 10.93 -21.58
N ARG A 3 4.08 10.67 -20.67
CA ARG A 3 4.10 9.46 -19.82
C ARG A 3 3.00 9.39 -18.76
N LYS A 4 2.58 10.53 -18.19
CA LYS A 4 1.50 10.57 -17.18
C LYS A 4 0.12 10.34 -17.81
N VAL A 5 -0.11 10.88 -19.01
CA VAL A 5 -1.38 10.72 -19.76
C VAL A 5 -1.63 9.25 -20.11
N GLY A 6 -0.61 8.52 -20.59
CA GLY A 6 -0.74 7.08 -20.85
C GLY A 6 -1.06 6.26 -19.60
N SER A 7 -0.50 6.64 -18.45
CA SER A 7 -0.83 6.01 -17.15
C SER A 7 -2.28 6.27 -16.74
N LEU A 8 -2.77 7.50 -16.89
CA LEU A 8 -4.15 7.87 -16.55
C LEU A 8 -5.17 7.17 -17.46
N ILE A 9 -4.90 7.11 -18.77
CA ILE A 9 -5.75 6.36 -19.72
C ILE A 9 -5.78 4.88 -19.35
N LYS A 10 -4.63 4.28 -19.02
CA LYS A 10 -4.55 2.88 -18.62
C LYS A 10 -5.33 2.61 -17.33
N GLN A 11 -5.28 3.54 -16.36
CA GLN A 11 -6.09 3.47 -15.14
C GLN A 11 -7.59 3.59 -15.45
N LEU A 12 -7.98 4.54 -16.30
CA LEU A 12 -9.39 4.73 -16.69
C LEU A 12 -9.96 3.50 -17.38
N VAL A 13 -9.24 2.96 -18.38
CA VAL A 13 -9.64 1.73 -19.08
C VAL A 13 -9.77 0.56 -18.12
N ARG A 14 -8.82 0.40 -17.18
CA ARG A 14 -8.88 -0.64 -16.16
C ARG A 14 -10.11 -0.49 -15.25
N THR A 15 -10.42 0.73 -14.83
CA THR A 15 -11.60 1.00 -13.99
C THR A 15 -12.91 0.75 -14.75
N LEU A 16 -13.00 1.18 -16.01
CA LEU A 16 -14.16 0.93 -16.87
C LEU A 16 -14.40 -0.56 -17.10
N LEU A 17 -13.33 -1.33 -17.32
CA LEU A 17 -13.40 -2.78 -17.49
C LEU A 17 -13.88 -3.49 -16.21
N LEU A 18 -13.42 -3.03 -15.04
CA LEU A 18 -13.92 -3.54 -13.76
C LEU A 18 -15.41 -3.24 -13.56
N LEU A 19 -15.85 -2.02 -13.89
CA LEU A 19 -17.26 -1.65 -13.84
C LEU A 19 -18.11 -2.46 -14.82
N SER A 20 -17.63 -2.71 -16.04
CA SER A 20 -18.36 -3.50 -17.02
C SER A 20 -18.56 -4.94 -16.56
N ILE A 21 -17.60 -5.54 -15.85
CA ILE A 21 -17.76 -6.88 -15.25
C ILE A 21 -18.91 -6.90 -14.25
N ILE A 22 -19.03 -5.88 -13.39
CA ILE A 22 -20.14 -5.78 -12.43
C ILE A 22 -21.47 -5.64 -13.18
N VAL A 23 -21.53 -4.81 -14.21
CA VAL A 23 -22.76 -4.62 -15.02
C VAL A 23 -23.18 -5.91 -15.73
N ILE A 24 -22.23 -6.66 -16.28
CA ILE A 24 -22.49 -7.96 -16.93
C ILE A 24 -23.00 -8.97 -15.90
N LEU A 25 -22.35 -9.08 -14.74
CA LEU A 25 -22.77 -9.99 -13.66
C LEU A 25 -24.14 -9.62 -13.08
N TYR A 26 -24.42 -8.33 -12.95
CA TYR A 26 -25.74 -7.84 -12.54
C TYR A 26 -26.81 -8.23 -13.56
N SER A 27 -26.52 -8.00 -14.85
CA SER A 27 -27.43 -8.37 -15.94
C SER A 27 -27.67 -9.88 -15.94
N TYR A 28 -26.63 -10.68 -15.76
CA TYR A 28 -26.70 -12.13 -15.63
C TYR A 28 -27.57 -12.57 -14.44
N ALA A 29 -27.37 -11.98 -13.26
CA ALA A 29 -28.20 -12.25 -12.08
C ALA A 29 -29.68 -11.89 -12.28
N MET A 30 -29.94 -10.80 -12.98
CA MET A 30 -31.30 -10.31 -13.25
C MET A 30 -32.05 -11.13 -14.30
N PHE A 31 -31.39 -11.50 -15.41
CA PHE A 31 -32.03 -12.25 -16.50
C PHE A 31 -32.13 -13.75 -16.23
N GLN A 32 -31.08 -14.38 -15.70
CA GLN A 32 -31.14 -15.81 -15.40
C GLN A 32 -32.03 -16.08 -14.19
N GLY A 33 -31.97 -15.23 -13.17
CA GLY A 33 -32.78 -15.34 -11.95
C GLY A 33 -32.53 -16.66 -11.20
N GLY A 34 -31.76 -16.62 -10.12
CA GLY A 34 -31.53 -17.81 -9.30
C GLY A 34 -30.52 -17.60 -8.20
N PHE A 35 -30.47 -18.53 -7.24
CA PHE A 35 -29.53 -18.47 -6.11
C PHE A 35 -28.08 -18.35 -6.59
N ILE A 36 -27.67 -19.17 -7.57
CA ILE A 36 -26.29 -19.22 -8.07
C ILE A 36 -25.89 -17.91 -8.75
N SER A 37 -26.78 -17.33 -9.55
CA SER A 37 -26.49 -16.09 -10.28
C SER A 37 -26.36 -14.90 -9.32
N TRP A 38 -27.25 -14.80 -8.33
CA TRP A 38 -27.14 -13.78 -7.27
C TRP A 38 -25.93 -14.01 -6.36
N PHE A 39 -25.63 -15.26 -5.99
CA PHE A 39 -24.44 -15.61 -5.22
C PHE A 39 -23.15 -15.18 -5.95
N LEU A 40 -23.07 -15.42 -7.26
CA LEU A 40 -21.93 -15.01 -8.07
C LEU A 40 -21.80 -13.48 -8.09
N PHE A 41 -22.90 -12.76 -8.29
CA PHE A 41 -22.89 -11.29 -8.27
C PHE A 41 -22.40 -10.74 -6.93
N TYR A 42 -22.94 -11.21 -5.80
CA TYR A 42 -22.53 -10.74 -4.48
C TYR A 42 -21.08 -11.12 -4.14
N SER A 43 -20.65 -12.32 -4.51
CA SER A 43 -19.27 -12.78 -4.27
C SER A 43 -18.25 -11.93 -5.02
N VAL A 44 -18.45 -11.75 -6.33
CA VAL A 44 -17.53 -10.94 -7.15
C VAL A 44 -17.56 -9.48 -6.74
N THR A 45 -18.75 -8.92 -6.49
CA THR A 45 -18.89 -7.53 -6.03
C THR A 45 -18.15 -7.32 -4.70
N THR A 46 -18.27 -8.26 -3.76
CA THR A 46 -17.57 -8.19 -2.47
C THR A 46 -16.06 -8.15 -2.65
N VAL A 47 -15.50 -9.03 -3.51
CA VAL A 47 -14.06 -9.03 -3.81
C VAL A 47 -13.62 -7.71 -4.45
N VAL A 48 -14.41 -7.17 -5.38
CA VAL A 48 -14.09 -5.87 -6.03
C VAL A 48 -14.14 -4.73 -5.03
N VAL A 49 -15.15 -4.67 -4.15
CA VAL A 49 -15.28 -3.65 -3.11
C VAL A 49 -14.10 -3.73 -2.13
N LEU A 50 -13.73 -4.93 -1.67
CA LEU A 50 -12.55 -5.12 -0.81
C LEU A 50 -11.26 -4.67 -1.51
N GLY A 51 -11.13 -4.93 -2.81
CA GLY A 51 -10.04 -4.43 -3.64
C GLY A 51 -10.01 -2.89 -3.71
N PHE A 52 -11.16 -2.25 -3.88
CA PHE A 52 -11.27 -0.79 -3.92
C PHE A 52 -10.94 -0.15 -2.57
N VAL A 53 -11.47 -0.72 -1.49
CA VAL A 53 -11.11 -0.36 -0.10
C VAL A 53 -9.60 -0.44 0.03
N THR A 54 -8.98 -1.61 -0.16
CA THR A 54 -7.52 -1.76 0.00
C THR A 54 -6.69 -0.82 -0.87
N ALA A 55 -7.15 -0.49 -2.09
CA ALA A 55 -6.51 0.50 -2.95
C ALA A 55 -6.64 1.97 -2.47
N LEU A 56 -7.71 2.31 -1.75
CA LEU A 56 -7.91 3.64 -1.13
C LEU A 56 -7.14 3.81 0.19
N PHE A 57 -6.79 2.72 0.88
CA PHE A 57 -6.16 2.71 2.20
C PHE A 57 -4.61 2.74 2.28
N PRO A 58 -3.77 2.75 1.22
CA PRO A 58 -2.40 2.23 1.35
C PRO A 58 -1.44 3.05 2.23
N LEU A 59 -1.64 4.34 2.48
CA LEU A 59 -0.59 5.16 3.16
C LEU A 59 -1.10 6.24 4.12
N ARG A 60 -2.41 6.47 4.24
CA ARG A 60 -2.93 7.64 4.97
C ARG A 60 -2.79 7.56 6.50
N PHE A 61 -2.39 6.40 7.03
CA PHE A 61 -2.40 6.10 8.46
C PHE A 61 -1.05 5.62 9.02
N ILE A 62 0.02 5.78 8.24
CA ILE A 62 1.38 5.44 8.66
C ILE A 62 2.09 6.74 9.04
N SER A 63 2.50 6.86 10.30
CA SER A 63 3.39 7.92 10.75
C SER A 63 4.80 7.36 10.81
N VAL A 64 5.74 8.03 10.14
CA VAL A 64 7.16 7.68 10.12
C VAL A 64 7.89 8.77 10.89
N ASP A 65 8.46 8.42 12.04
CA ASP A 65 9.31 9.31 12.82
C ASP A 65 10.77 8.89 12.66
N ARG A 66 11.63 9.84 12.35
CA ARG A 66 13.09 9.64 12.27
C ARG A 66 13.75 10.30 13.48
N SER A 67 14.45 9.52 14.30
CA SER A 67 15.25 10.03 15.40
C SER A 67 16.73 9.78 15.13
N ILE A 68 17.53 10.85 15.17
CA ILE A 68 18.98 10.82 14.98
C ILE A 68 19.61 11.07 16.35
N GLN A 69 20.38 10.11 16.86
CA GLN A 69 20.93 10.17 18.23
C GLN A 69 22.02 11.25 18.40
N LYS A 70 22.74 11.60 17.32
CA LYS A 70 23.77 12.64 17.31
C LYS A 70 23.45 13.69 16.23
N PRO A 71 23.11 14.94 16.60
CA PRO A 71 22.82 16.00 15.63
C PRO A 71 24.07 16.53 14.89
N TYR A 72 25.27 16.27 15.41
CA TYR A 72 26.55 16.63 14.81
C TYR A 72 27.44 15.41 14.70
N LEU A 73 28.02 15.20 13.51
CA LEU A 73 28.93 14.10 13.18
C LEU A 73 30.21 14.69 12.59
N GLU A 74 31.35 14.30 13.16
CA GLU A 74 32.67 14.61 12.60
C GLU A 74 33.12 13.49 11.65
N ASN A 75 34.11 13.78 10.79
CA ASN A 75 34.65 12.80 9.84
C ASN A 75 35.19 11.56 10.57
N GLY A 76 34.60 10.40 10.31
CA GLY A 76 34.95 9.13 10.95
C GLY A 76 34.07 8.74 12.13
N ASP A 77 33.10 9.57 12.52
CA ASP A 77 32.15 9.24 13.59
C ASP A 77 30.96 8.41 13.05
N HIS A 78 30.46 7.50 13.88
CA HIS A 78 29.33 6.62 13.52
C HIS A 78 28.05 7.12 14.19
N ALA A 79 26.95 7.25 13.43
CA ALA A 79 25.64 7.57 13.97
C ALA A 79 24.61 6.48 13.69
N THR A 80 23.92 6.08 14.75
CA THR A 80 22.78 5.18 14.68
C THR A 80 21.50 6.00 14.44
N VAL A 81 20.95 5.86 13.24
CA VAL A 81 19.62 6.41 12.89
C VAL A 81 18.56 5.39 13.30
N LYS A 82 17.53 5.84 14.01
CA LYS A 82 16.40 4.99 14.40
C LYS A 82 15.14 5.49 13.70
N VAL A 83 14.50 4.62 12.93
CA VAL A 83 13.24 4.91 12.23
C VAL A 83 12.12 4.20 12.96
N THR A 84 11.22 4.96 13.58
CA THR A 84 10.05 4.43 14.27
C THR A 84 8.83 4.55 13.37
N ILE A 85 8.23 3.40 13.05
CA ILE A 85 7.03 3.35 12.22
C ILE A 85 5.85 3.00 13.13
N THR A 86 4.88 3.92 13.18
CA THR A 86 3.67 3.76 13.99
C THR A 86 2.46 3.63 13.07
N LYS A 87 1.67 2.58 13.31
CA LYS A 87 0.40 2.34 12.61
C LYS A 87 -0.74 2.95 13.43
N ASN A 88 -1.46 3.93 12.88
CA ASN A 88 -2.52 4.63 13.61
C ASN A 88 -3.86 3.85 13.66
N VAL A 89 -4.04 2.83 12.82
CA VAL A 89 -5.28 2.04 12.69
C VAL A 89 -5.00 0.53 12.70
N PRO A 90 -5.91 -0.31 13.24
CA PRO A 90 -5.72 -1.76 13.31
C PRO A 90 -6.01 -2.47 11.97
N ILE A 91 -5.49 -1.94 10.86
CA ILE A 91 -5.64 -2.53 9.53
C ILE A 91 -4.54 -3.59 9.34
N PRO A 92 -4.85 -4.78 8.79
CA PRO A 92 -3.83 -5.75 8.42
C PRO A 92 -2.98 -5.20 7.27
N LEU A 93 -1.83 -4.62 7.61
CA LEU A 93 -0.79 -4.29 6.64
C LEU A 93 0.07 -5.54 6.45
N PHE A 94 -0.01 -6.15 5.26
CA PHE A 94 0.68 -7.39 4.97
C PHE A 94 2.20 -7.22 4.99
N TYR A 95 2.72 -6.23 4.27
CA TYR A 95 4.15 -5.94 4.20
C TYR A 95 4.40 -4.43 4.11
N LEU A 96 5.50 -3.97 4.70
CA LEU A 96 5.99 -2.61 4.56
C LEU A 96 7.47 -2.67 4.15
N GLY A 97 7.79 -2.11 2.98
CA GLY A 97 9.17 -1.87 2.57
C GLY A 97 9.58 -0.49 3.05
N VAL A 98 10.62 -0.43 3.88
CA VAL A 98 11.19 0.83 4.38
C VAL A 98 12.51 1.06 3.67
N TYR A 99 12.64 2.22 3.04
CA TYR A 99 13.88 2.64 2.40
C TYR A 99 14.29 3.99 3.00
N ASP A 100 15.40 4.01 3.72
CA ASP A 100 16.01 5.26 4.18
C ASP A 100 17.05 5.70 3.14
N ALA A 101 16.83 6.86 2.53
CA ALA A 101 17.73 7.41 1.52
C ALA A 101 18.81 8.25 2.22
N PRO A 102 20.08 7.78 2.28
CA PRO A 102 21.15 8.55 2.90
C PRO A 102 21.46 9.82 2.08
N PRO A 103 21.87 10.92 2.73
CA PRO A 103 22.48 12.05 2.05
C PRO A 103 23.75 11.63 1.31
N ASN A 104 24.07 12.30 0.19
CA ASN A 104 25.23 11.96 -0.66
C ASN A 104 26.59 11.95 0.06
N SER A 105 26.69 12.55 1.25
CA SER A 105 27.91 12.63 2.07
C SER A 105 28.07 11.48 3.09
N ILE A 106 27.11 10.56 3.19
CA ILE A 106 27.11 9.51 4.22
C ILE A 106 27.12 8.12 3.57
N ARG A 107 28.11 7.30 3.93
CA ARG A 107 28.21 5.91 3.47
C ARG A 107 27.44 5.00 4.43
N VAL A 108 26.46 4.26 3.91
CA VAL A 108 25.65 3.34 4.73
C VAL A 108 26.33 1.97 4.76
N GLU A 109 26.67 1.49 5.95
CA GLU A 109 27.31 0.18 6.14
C GLU A 109 26.31 -0.98 6.25
N SER A 110 25.02 -0.71 6.49
CA SER A 110 23.96 -1.72 6.61
C SER A 110 22.96 -1.66 5.46
N HIS A 111 22.30 -2.78 5.16
CA HIS A 111 21.36 -2.87 4.03
C HIS A 111 20.28 -1.78 4.11
N PRO A 112 20.16 -0.88 3.10
CA PRO A 112 19.30 0.29 3.16
C PRO A 112 17.80 -0.01 3.01
N GLY A 113 17.43 -1.27 2.76
CA GLY A 113 16.05 -1.71 2.61
C GLY A 113 15.78 -2.99 3.39
N SER A 114 14.82 -2.92 4.31
CA SER A 114 14.31 -4.10 5.01
C SER A 114 12.79 -4.18 4.87
N PHE A 115 12.30 -5.39 4.57
CA PHE A 115 10.88 -5.70 4.50
C PHE A 115 10.41 -6.19 5.86
N PHE A 116 9.40 -5.53 6.41
CA PHE A 116 8.78 -5.94 7.67
C PHE A 116 7.34 -6.41 7.46
N PHE A 117 7.01 -7.56 8.04
CA PHE A 117 5.63 -8.03 8.17
C PHE A 117 4.98 -7.35 9.38
N MET A 118 3.94 -6.55 9.15
CA MET A 118 3.31 -5.73 10.19
C MET A 118 1.82 -6.05 10.35
N LEU A 119 1.46 -7.34 10.18
CA LEU A 119 0.08 -7.84 10.22
C LEU A 119 -0.66 -7.35 11.48
N PHE A 120 -0.07 -7.54 12.66
CA PHE A 120 -0.71 -7.22 13.96
C PHE A 120 0.10 -6.29 14.87
N LYS A 121 1.31 -5.87 14.45
CA LYS A 121 2.17 -5.06 15.31
C LYS A 121 1.84 -3.56 15.18
N LYS A 122 1.61 -2.89 16.30
CA LYS A 122 1.26 -1.45 16.35
C LYS A 122 2.49 -0.53 16.22
N ARG A 123 3.68 -1.02 16.59
CA ARG A 123 4.96 -0.28 16.52
C ARG A 123 6.11 -1.19 16.11
N THR A 124 6.95 -0.70 15.21
CA THR A 124 8.23 -1.33 14.84
C THR A 124 9.34 -0.29 14.89
N ASN A 125 10.44 -0.64 15.54
CA ASN A 125 11.69 0.11 15.50
C ASN A 125 12.55 -0.52 14.41
N VAL A 126 13.01 0.30 13.47
CA VAL A 126 13.98 -0.05 12.44
C VAL A 126 15.26 0.72 12.71
#